data_AF-A0A3M1BB98-F1
#
_entry.id   AF-A0A3M1BB98-F1
#
_cell.length_a   1.000
_cell.length_b   1.000
_cell.length_c   1.000
_cell.angle_alpha   90.00
_cell.angle_beta   90.00
_cell.angle_gamma   90.00
#
_symmetry.space_group_name_H-M   'P 1'
#
loop_
_entity.id
_entity.type
_entity.pdbx_description
1 polymer ?
#
loop_
_entity_poly.entity_id
_entity_poly.type
_entity_poly.pdbx_seq_one_letter_code
_entity_poly.pdbx_strand_id
1 'polypeptide(L)'
;MNIEEFREYCLAKKAVEECFPFDEVTLVFKVAGKMFALTGLDNEEFKVNLKCDPERAIQLREEFPHDILPGYHMSKKHWNTVSFEGDLDE
;
A
#
# COMPACT_ATOMS: atom_id res chain seq x y z
N MET A 1 11.38 -2.77 -5.90
CA MET A 1 10.94 -1.36 -5.88
C MET A 1 11.15 -0.80 -4.48
N ASN A 2 11.82 0.35 -4.33
CA ASN A 2 12.01 0.98 -3.02
C ASN A 2 10.96 2.08 -2.72
N ILE A 3 11.02 2.67 -1.52
CA ILE A 3 10.03 3.65 -1.07
C ILE A 3 10.04 4.97 -1.86
N GLU A 4 11.21 5.42 -2.33
CA GLU A 4 11.33 6.64 -3.13
C GLU A 4 10.72 6.42 -4.51
N GLU A 5 11.03 5.28 -5.15
CA GLU A 5 10.44 4.88 -6.43
C GLU A 5 8.92 4.73 -6.33
N PHE A 6 8.43 4.11 -5.24
CA PHE A 6 7.00 3.97 -4.98
C PHE A 6 6.32 5.34 -4.80
N ARG A 7 6.94 6.24 -4.04
CA ARG A 7 6.45 7.61 -3.84
C ARG A 7 6.35 8.36 -5.17
N GLU A 8 7.41 8.34 -5.98
CA GLU A 8 7.41 8.97 -7.30
C GLU A 8 6.34 8.36 -8.22
N TYR A 9 6.19 7.04 -8.21
CA TYR A 9 5.15 6.34 -8.96
C TYR A 9 3.73 6.76 -8.55
N CYS A 10 3.49 6.94 -7.24
CA CYS A 10 2.21 7.45 -6.74
C CYS A 10 1.97 8.90 -7.17
N LEU A 11 2.96 9.78 -7.01
CA LEU A 11 2.86 11.21 -7.34
C LEU A 11 2.71 11.48 -8.84
N ALA A 12 3.18 10.56 -9.69
CA ALA A 12 2.97 10.65 -11.14
C ALA A 12 1.49 10.49 -11.56
N LYS A 13 0.62 9.97 -10.69
CA LYS A 13 -0.81 9.84 -10.97
C LYS A 13 -1.52 11.17 -10.82
N LYS A 14 -2.56 11.39 -11.63
CA LYS A 14 -3.31 12.66 -11.66
C LYS A 14 -3.95 12.97 -10.31
N ALA A 15 -3.80 14.21 -9.85
CA ALA A 15 -4.45 14.74 -8.65
C ALA A 15 -4.17 13.93 -7.37
N VAL A 16 -2.97 13.34 -7.28
CA VAL A 16 -2.51 12.70 -6.04
C VAL A 16 -1.96 13.75 -5.08
N GLU A 17 -2.32 13.59 -3.82
CA GLU A 17 -1.78 14.30 -2.68
C GLU A 17 -1.12 13.29 -1.74
N GLU A 18 0.06 13.62 -1.22
CA GLU A 18 0.69 12.90 -0.12
C GLU A 18 0.53 13.67 1.19
N CYS A 19 0.32 12.97 2.29
CA CYS A 19 0.14 13.59 3.61
C CYS A 19 0.41 12.59 4.74
N PHE A 20 0.47 13.12 5.96
CA PHE A 20 0.68 12.40 7.21
C PHE A 20 -0.53 12.59 8.14
N PRO A 21 -1.70 12.00 7.82
CA PRO A 21 -2.96 12.30 8.50
C PRO A 21 -3.12 11.59 9.85
N PHE A 22 -2.22 10.68 10.21
CA PHE A 22 -2.31 9.85 11.42
C PHE A 22 -1.22 10.20 12.44
N ASP A 23 0.02 10.29 11.97
CA ASP A 23 1.25 10.56 12.74
C ASP A 23 2.35 11.04 11.78
N GLU A 24 3.57 11.26 12.28
CA GLU A 24 4.69 11.80 11.50
C GLU A 24 5.39 10.80 10.57
N VAL A 25 5.03 9.51 10.64
CA VAL A 25 5.75 8.42 9.96
C VAL A 25 4.87 7.60 9.01
N THR A 26 3.55 7.74 9.06
CA THR A 26 2.62 7.05 8.16
C THR A 26 2.34 7.92 6.93
N LEU A 27 3.05 7.64 5.85
CA LEU A 27 2.87 8.30 4.56
C LEU A 27 1.61 7.79 3.87
N VAL A 28 0.69 8.69 3.53
CA VAL A 28 -0.60 8.35 2.90
C VAL A 28 -0.77 9.09 1.58
N PHE A 29 -1.17 8.36 0.55
CA PHE A 29 -1.52 8.91 -0.77
C PHE A 29 -3.04 8.91 -0.99
N LYS A 30 -3.56 10.04 -1.46
CA LYS A 30 -5.00 10.26 -1.69
C LYS A 30 -5.26 10.86 -3.06
N VAL A 31 -6.44 10.60 -3.60
CA VAL A 31 -7.02 11.34 -4.73
C VAL A 31 -8.37 11.89 -4.28
N ALA A 32 -8.58 13.20 -4.44
CA ALA A 32 -9.81 13.88 -4.02
C ALA A 32 -10.23 13.53 -2.58
N GLY A 33 -9.27 13.53 -1.64
CA GLY A 33 -9.48 13.20 -0.23
C GLY A 33 -9.72 11.71 0.08
N LYS A 34 -9.66 10.81 -0.90
CA LYS A 34 -9.82 9.35 -0.70
C LYS A 34 -8.47 8.64 -0.76
N MET A 35 -8.11 7.94 0.31
CA MET A 35 -6.88 7.13 0.39
C MET A 35 -6.91 5.96 -0.59
N PHE A 36 -5.76 5.70 -1.21
CA PHE A 36 -5.56 4.51 -2.04
C PHE A 36 -4.28 3.74 -1.70
N ALA A 37 -3.29 4.38 -1.07
CA ALA A 37 -2.06 3.75 -0.60
C ALA A 37 -1.59 4.38 0.73
N LEU A 38 -0.97 3.58 1.59
CA LEU A 38 -0.21 4.08 2.75
C LEU A 38 0.94 3.13 3.13
N THR A 39 2.01 3.69 3.68
CA THR A 39 3.20 2.97 4.14
C THR A 39 3.78 3.64 5.39
N GLY A 40 4.34 2.86 6.30
CA GLY A 40 5.13 3.38 7.42
C GLY A 40 6.56 3.65 6.96
N LEU A 41 7.12 4.81 7.33
CA LEU A 41 8.51 5.20 7.04
C LEU A 41 9.51 4.64 8.08
N ASP A 42 9.01 4.18 9.22
CA ASP A 42 9.76 3.64 10.36
C ASP A 42 9.75 2.11 10.42
N ASN A 43 9.13 1.45 9.43
CA ASN A 43 9.13 0.00 9.32
C ASN A 43 10.50 -0.51 8.83
N GLU A 44 10.96 -1.64 9.38
CA GLU A 44 12.18 -2.31 8.92
C GLU A 44 12.04 -2.88 7.50
N GLU A 45 10.83 -3.33 7.14
CA GLU A 45 10.51 -3.91 5.84
C GLU A 45 9.63 -2.96 5.02
N PHE A 46 9.88 -2.87 3.71
CA PHE A 46 9.05 -2.03 2.85
C PHE A 46 7.71 -2.72 2.52
N LYS A 47 6.65 -2.27 3.21
CA LYS A 47 5.29 -2.81 3.09
C LYS A 47 4.27 -1.70 2.89
N VAL A 48 3.37 -1.90 1.93
CA VAL A 48 2.37 -0.90 1.56
C VAL A 48 0.96 -1.47 1.68
N ASN A 49 0.08 -0.76 2.37
CA ASN A 49 -1.36 -1.02 2.30
C ASN A 49 -1.94 -0.40 1.03
N LEU A 50 -2.51 -1.24 0.16
CA LEU A 50 -3.17 -0.82 -1.08
C LEU A 50 -4.66 -1.12 -1.04
N LYS A 51 -5.45 -0.15 -1.48
CA LYS A 51 -6.90 -0.32 -1.62
C LYS A 51 -7.19 -1.22 -2.82
N CYS A 52 -8.08 -2.18 -2.65
CA CYS A 52 -8.40 -3.18 -3.66
C CYS A 52 -9.91 -3.44 -3.70
N ASP A 53 -10.38 -3.91 -4.86
CA ASP A 53 -11.71 -4.50 -4.98
C ASP A 53 -11.80 -5.75 -4.08
N PRO A 54 -12.91 -5.98 -3.34
CA PRO A 54 -13.00 -7.10 -2.41
C PRO A 54 -12.79 -8.48 -3.00
N GLU A 55 -13.28 -8.74 -4.21
CA GLU A 55 -13.13 -10.06 -4.84
C GLU A 55 -11.69 -10.25 -5.31
N ARG A 56 -11.12 -9.22 -5.94
CA ARG A 56 -9.71 -9.24 -6.35
C ARG A 56 -8.76 -9.33 -5.15
N ALA A 57 -9.11 -8.70 -4.03
CA ALA A 57 -8.30 -8.72 -2.81
C ALA A 57 -8.11 -10.15 -2.29
N ILE A 58 -9.15 -10.98 -2.36
CA ILE A 58 -9.09 -12.39 -1.95
C ILE A 58 -8.24 -13.19 -2.93
N GLN A 59 -8.52 -13.08 -4.24
CA GLN A 59 -7.77 -13.78 -5.28
C GLN A 59 -6.26 -13.51 -5.18
N LEU A 60 -5.87 -12.26 -5.00
CA LEU A 60 -4.46 -11.88 -4.90
C LEU A 60 -3.75 -12.49 -3.68
N ARG A 61 -4.45 -12.63 -2.55
CA ARG A 61 -3.90 -13.31 -1.36
C ARG A 61 -3.77 -14.81 -1.54
N GLU A 62 -4.65 -15.41 -2.35
CA GLU A 62 -4.57 -16.84 -2.70
C GLU A 62 -3.44 -17.11 -3.69
N GLU A 63 -3.25 -16.21 -4.66
CA GLU A 63 -2.21 -16.31 -5.70
C GLU A 63 -0.80 -16.02 -5.14
N PHE A 64 -0.68 -15.06 -4.22
CA PHE A 64 0.60 -14.63 -3.64
C PHE A 64 0.52 -14.59 -2.10
N PRO A 65 0.38 -15.74 -1.42
CA PRO A 65 0.11 -15.80 0.02
C PRO A 65 1.26 -15.30 0.91
N HIS A 66 2.48 -15.23 0.37
CA HIS A 66 3.66 -14.74 1.09
C HIS A 66 3.81 -13.21 0.97
N ASP A 67 3.42 -12.63 -0.16
CA ASP A 67 3.67 -11.23 -0.48
C ASP A 67 2.43 -10.34 -0.30
N ILE A 68 1.23 -10.91 -0.47
CA ILE A 68 -0.04 -10.20 -0.37
C ILE A 68 -0.81 -10.70 0.84
N LEU A 69 -0.83 -9.88 1.88
CA LEU A 69 -1.42 -10.18 3.18
C LEU A 69 -2.72 -9.38 3.39
N PRO A 70 -3.57 -9.77 4.36
CA PRO A 70 -4.70 -8.95 4.77
C PRO A 70 -4.25 -7.58 5.29
N GLY A 71 -4.93 -6.50 4.86
CA GLY A 71 -4.53 -5.12 5.16
C GLY A 71 -4.29 -4.87 6.65
N TYR A 72 -3.07 -4.42 6.98
CA TYR A 72 -2.63 -4.14 8.35
C TYR A 72 -3.30 -2.88 8.89
N HIS A 73 -3.93 -2.95 10.07
CA HIS A 73 -4.76 -1.89 10.66
C HIS A 73 -5.91 -1.33 9.77
N MET A 74 -6.12 -1.92 8.59
CA MET A 74 -7.15 -1.53 7.64
C MET A 74 -8.26 -2.59 7.55
N SER A 75 -9.34 -2.25 6.84
CA SER A 75 -10.41 -3.21 6.51
C SER A 75 -9.86 -4.32 5.60
N LYS A 76 -9.80 -5.55 6.11
CA LYS A 76 -9.34 -6.72 5.33
C LYS A 76 -10.27 -7.07 4.15
N LYS A 77 -11.43 -6.42 4.04
CA LYS A 77 -12.31 -6.53 2.88
C LYS A 77 -11.82 -5.67 1.70
N HIS A 78 -11.22 -4.51 1.96
CA HIS A 78 -10.93 -3.51 0.94
C HIS A 78 -9.45 -3.18 0.79
N TRP A 79 -8.59 -3.77 1.61
CA TRP A 79 -7.17 -3.43 1.68
C TRP A 79 -6.32 -4.68 1.79
N ASN A 80 -5.20 -4.68 1.06
CA ASN A 80 -4.13 -5.66 1.17
C ASN A 80 -2.87 -4.96 1.66
N THR A 81 -2.06 -5.65 2.45
CA THR A 81 -0.66 -5.28 2.67
C THR A 81 0.17 -6.00 1.62
N VAL A 82 0.95 -5.28 0.82
CA VAL A 82 1.88 -5.84 -0.15
C VAL A 82 3.29 -5.68 0.41
N SER A 83 4.02 -6.79 0.47
CA SER A 83 5.45 -6.82 0.80
C SER A 83 6.27 -6.67 -0.47
N PHE A 84 7.22 -5.73 -0.48
CA PHE A 84 8.19 -5.57 -1.56
C PHE A 84 9.51 -6.29 -1.28
N GLU A 85 9.62 -6.97 -0.13
CA GLU A 85 10.79 -7.78 0.24
C GLU A 85 10.71 -9.23 -0.25
N GLY A 86 9.62 -9.60 -0.94
CA GLY A 86 9.33 -10.97 -1.34
C GLY A 86 9.43 -11.21 -2.85
N ASP A 87 8.79 -12.28 -3.32
CA ASP A 87 9.01 -12.81 -4.68
C ASP A 87 8.39 -11.95 -5.79
N LEU A 88 7.59 -10.93 -5.43
CA LEU A 88 6.97 -9.99 -6.38
C LEU A 88 7.95 -8.98 -7.01
N ASP A 89 9.18 -8.90 -6.51
CA ASP A 89 10.20 -7.97 -7.00
C ASP A 89 11.11 -8.55 -8.11
N GLU A 90 10.87 -9.82 -8.52
CA GLU A 90 11.48 -10.47 -9.71
C GLU A 90 10.65 -10.28 -11.00
#